data_AF-A0A4U9CV98-F1
#
_entry.id   AF-A0A4U9CV98-F1
#
_cell.length_a   1.000
_cell.length_b   1.000
_cell.length_c   1.000
_cell.angle_alpha   90.00
_cell.angle_beta   90.00
_cell.angle_gamma   90.00
#
_symmetry.space_group_name_H-M   'P 1'
#
loop_
_entity.id
_entity.type
_entity.pdbx_description
1 polymer ?
#
loop_
_entity_poly.entity_id
_entity_poly.type
_entity_poly.pdbx_seq_one_letter_code
_entity_poly.pdbx_strand_id
1 'polypeptide(L)'
;MSAISAVDMALWDIKAKAAGMPLYQLLGGASREGVMVYCHTTGHSIDEVLDDYARHKEMGFKAIRVQCGIPGMKTTYGMAKGKGQAYEPATKGLWPEEQLWSRRSILILPRSCLPPCAKDLVSTSTFCMTCTIA
;
A
#
# COMPACT_ATOMS: atom_id res chain seq x y z
N MET A 1 4.36 17.24 6.98
CA MET A 1 3.36 18.00 6.19
C MET A 1 1.91 17.69 6.59
N SER A 2 1.62 16.64 7.37
CA SER A 2 0.25 16.22 7.69
C SER A 2 -0.63 17.27 8.39
N ALA A 3 -0.06 18.15 9.23
CA ALA A 3 -0.84 19.18 9.92
C ALA A 3 -1.48 20.20 8.98
N ILE A 4 -0.72 20.68 7.98
CA ILE A 4 -1.22 21.63 6.98
C ILE A 4 -2.28 20.94 6.11
N SER A 5 -2.03 19.70 5.68
CA SER A 5 -2.99 18.93 4.88
C SER A 5 -4.32 18.70 5.60
N ALA A 6 -4.28 18.42 6.91
CA ALA A 6 -5.50 18.24 7.70
C ALA A 6 -6.35 19.52 7.74
N VAL A 7 -5.72 20.68 7.90
CA VAL A 7 -6.41 21.98 7.87
C VAL A 7 -6.99 22.27 6.49
N ASP A 8 -6.21 22.06 5.43
CA ASP A 8 -6.68 22.28 4.05
C ASP A 8 -7.91 21.41 3.71
N MET A 9 -7.86 20.10 4.02
CA MET A 9 -9.00 19.21 3.81
C MET A 9 -10.25 19.66 4.57
N ALA A 10 -10.11 20.13 5.81
CA ALA A 10 -11.22 20.63 6.60
C ALA A 10 -11.84 21.90 6.00
N LEU A 11 -11.01 22.83 5.49
CA LEU A 11 -11.49 24.04 4.82
C LEU A 11 -12.27 23.70 3.54
N TRP A 12 -11.82 22.73 2.76
CA TRP A 12 -12.54 22.25 1.59
C TRP A 12 -13.87 21.58 1.93
N ASP A 13 -13.92 20.79 2.99
CA ASP A 13 -15.17 20.17 3.49
C ASP A 13 -16.18 21.23 3.95
N ILE A 14 -15.74 22.24 4.70
CA ILE A 14 -16.59 23.38 5.12
C ILE A 14 -17.13 24.12 3.89
N LYS A 15 -16.28 24.39 2.89
CA LYS A 15 -16.68 25.10 1.67
C LYS A 15 -17.72 24.32 0.87
N ALA A 16 -17.54 23.00 0.72
CA ALA A 16 -18.48 22.13 0.04
C ALA A 16 -19.84 22.09 0.75
N LYS A 17 -19.83 21.94 2.09
CA LYS A 17 -21.04 21.98 2.93
C LYS A 17 -21.77 23.32 2.85
N ALA A 18 -21.03 24.44 2.89
CA ALA A 18 -21.61 25.78 2.75
C ALA A 18 -22.24 26.01 1.37
N ALA A 19 -21.68 25.41 0.31
CA ALA A 19 -22.23 25.46 -1.03
C ALA A 19 -23.39 24.47 -1.27
N GLY A 20 -23.68 23.57 -0.33
CA GLY A 20 -24.69 22.52 -0.49
C GLY A 20 -24.35 21.49 -1.57
N MET A 21 -23.05 21.32 -1.88
CA MET A 21 -22.57 20.45 -2.96
C MET A 21 -21.56 19.43 -2.43
N PRO A 22 -21.50 18.21 -3.00
CA PRO A 22 -20.40 17.31 -2.69
C PRO A 22 -19.08 17.87 -3.24
N LEU A 23 -17.98 17.66 -2.53
CA LEU A 23 -16.68 18.29 -2.81
C LEU A 23 -16.19 18.07 -4.26
N TYR A 24 -16.38 16.88 -4.83
CA TYR A 24 -15.95 16.61 -6.21
C TYR A 24 -16.68 17.48 -7.25
N GLN A 25 -17.91 17.94 -6.98
CA GLN A 25 -18.62 18.87 -7.86
C GLN A 25 -17.97 20.25 -7.82
N LEU A 26 -17.55 20.70 -6.65
CA LEU A 26 -16.82 21.96 -6.47
C LEU A 26 -15.45 21.94 -7.18
N LEU A 27 -14.85 20.76 -7.34
CA LEU A 27 -13.56 20.56 -8.00
C LEU A 27 -13.65 20.43 -9.54
N GLY A 28 -14.84 20.52 -10.13
CA GLY A 28 -15.03 20.42 -11.58
C GLY A 28 -15.93 19.28 -12.05
N GLY A 29 -16.55 18.56 -11.12
CA GLY A 29 -17.55 17.54 -11.42
C GLY A 29 -17.02 16.14 -11.63
N ALA A 30 -17.95 15.20 -11.79
CA ALA A 30 -17.61 13.78 -11.95
C ALA A 30 -17.04 13.52 -13.35
N SER A 31 -15.79 13.04 -13.39
CA SER A 31 -15.15 12.55 -14.63
C SER A 31 -15.40 11.06 -14.89
N ARG A 32 -16.00 10.35 -13.92
CA ARG A 32 -16.30 8.92 -13.95
C ARG A 32 -17.42 8.59 -12.96
N GLU A 33 -18.11 7.48 -13.18
CA GLU A 33 -19.21 7.02 -12.29
C GLU A 33 -18.70 6.34 -11.01
N GLY A 34 -17.50 5.77 -11.04
CA GLY A 34 -16.90 5.09 -9.91
C GLY A 34 -15.38 5.04 -9.99
N VAL A 35 -14.72 4.80 -8.85
CA VAL A 35 -13.27 4.67 -8.76
C VAL A 35 -12.94 3.22 -8.44
N MET A 36 -12.11 2.58 -9.28
CA MET A 36 -11.55 1.26 -8.96
C MET A 36 -10.64 1.40 -7.74
N VAL A 37 -10.94 0.66 -6.68
CA VAL A 37 -10.13 0.60 -5.47
C VAL A 37 -9.15 -0.56 -5.57
N TYR A 38 -7.99 -0.39 -4.96
CA TYR A 38 -6.98 -1.44 -4.82
C TYR A 38 -6.70 -1.69 -3.34
N CYS A 39 -6.39 -2.93 -2.99
CA CYS A 39 -6.00 -3.30 -1.63
C CYS A 39 -4.50 -3.61 -1.55
N HIS A 40 -3.99 -3.72 -0.32
CA HIS A 40 -2.61 -4.07 -0.04
C HIS A 40 -2.61 -5.41 0.69
N THR A 41 -1.77 -6.32 0.23
CA THR A 41 -1.52 -7.62 0.85
C THR A 41 -0.11 -7.64 1.41
N THR A 42 0.04 -8.09 2.66
CA THR A 42 1.33 -8.06 3.36
C THR A 42 1.56 -9.36 4.12
N GLY A 43 2.76 -9.94 4.03
CA GLY A 43 3.15 -11.12 4.81
C GLY A 43 4.66 -11.28 4.96
N HIS A 44 5.09 -11.93 6.04
CA HIS A 44 6.52 -12.11 6.33
C HIS A 44 7.14 -13.27 5.52
N SER A 45 6.29 -14.15 4.98
CA SER A 45 6.65 -15.22 4.07
C SER A 45 5.78 -15.18 2.81
N ILE A 46 6.23 -15.86 1.75
CA ILE A 46 5.49 -15.94 0.48
C ILE A 46 4.12 -16.59 0.69
N ASP A 47 4.06 -17.66 1.48
CA ASP A 47 2.81 -18.40 1.73
C ASP A 47 1.77 -17.52 2.43
N GLU A 48 2.19 -16.74 3.44
CA GLU A 48 1.28 -15.80 4.13
C GLU A 48 0.74 -14.71 3.20
N VAL A 49 1.58 -14.24 2.27
CA VAL A 49 1.17 -13.26 1.27
C VAL A 49 0.16 -13.86 0.29
N LEU A 50 0.35 -15.12 -0.12
CA LEU A 50 -0.55 -15.82 -1.03
C LEU A 50 -1.92 -16.08 -0.39
N ASP A 51 -1.94 -16.48 0.88
CA ASP A 51 -3.18 -16.64 1.65
C ASP A 51 -3.94 -15.32 1.74
N ASP A 52 -3.26 -14.22 2.06
CA ASP A 52 -3.88 -12.90 2.16
C ASP A 52 -4.36 -12.38 0.78
N TYR A 53 -3.60 -12.66 -0.28
CA TYR A 53 -4.00 -12.39 -1.65
C TYR A 53 -5.28 -13.16 -2.03
N ALA A 54 -5.38 -14.45 -1.69
CA ALA A 54 -6.56 -15.25 -1.96
C ALA A 54 -7.80 -14.65 -1.29
N ARG A 55 -7.70 -14.22 -0.02
CA ARG A 55 -8.81 -13.54 0.68
C ARG A 55 -9.25 -12.27 -0.02
N HIS A 56 -8.32 -11.40 -0.42
CA HIS A 56 -8.66 -10.15 -1.10
C HIS A 56 -9.24 -10.39 -2.51
N LYS A 57 -8.78 -11.44 -3.19
CA LYS A 57 -9.36 -11.86 -4.45
C LYS A 57 -10.81 -12.33 -4.28
N GLU A 58 -11.10 -13.10 -3.22
CA GLU A 58 -12.46 -13.52 -2.86
C GLU A 58 -13.38 -12.34 -2.51
N MET A 59 -12.84 -11.27 -1.91
CA MET A 59 -13.56 -10.02 -1.68
C MET A 59 -13.90 -9.24 -2.96
N GLY A 60 -13.39 -9.66 -4.12
CA GLY A 60 -13.69 -9.07 -5.42
C GLY A 60 -12.77 -7.91 -5.82
N PHE A 61 -11.62 -7.73 -5.15
CA PHE A 61 -10.64 -6.74 -5.57
C PHE A 61 -10.03 -7.12 -6.92
N LYS A 62 -10.11 -6.19 -7.88
CA LYS A 62 -9.51 -6.34 -9.21
C LYS A 62 -8.04 -5.95 -9.22
N ALA A 63 -7.67 -4.97 -8.39
CA ALA A 63 -6.31 -4.49 -8.23
C ALA A 63 -5.78 -4.82 -6.83
N ILE A 64 -4.71 -5.60 -6.75
CA ILE A 64 -4.10 -6.02 -5.48
C ILE A 64 -2.61 -5.71 -5.52
N ARG A 65 -2.15 -4.87 -4.58
CA ARG A 65 -0.74 -4.57 -4.36
C ARG A 65 -0.17 -5.60 -3.40
N VAL A 66 0.87 -6.30 -3.84
CA VAL A 66 1.54 -7.33 -3.05
C VAL A 66 2.80 -6.76 -2.37
N GLN A 67 3.04 -7.12 -1.11
CA GLN A 67 4.28 -6.84 -0.41
C GLN A 67 4.71 -8.04 0.46
N CYS A 68 5.94 -8.49 0.26
CA CYS A 68 6.53 -9.61 0.99
C CYS A 68 7.78 -9.15 1.75
N GLY A 69 8.00 -9.73 2.93
CA GLY A 69 9.25 -9.60 3.66
C GLY A 69 10.45 -10.12 2.86
N ILE A 70 11.60 -9.49 3.02
CA ILE A 70 12.84 -9.93 2.37
C ILE A 70 13.57 -10.92 3.30
N PRO A 71 13.89 -12.14 2.84
CA PRO A 71 14.61 -13.13 3.64
C PRO A 71 15.90 -12.56 4.24
N GLY A 72 16.11 -12.76 5.54
CA GLY A 72 17.31 -12.30 6.24
C GLY A 72 17.29 -10.82 6.69
N MET A 73 16.21 -10.08 6.46
CA MET A 73 16.01 -8.74 7.02
C MET A 73 15.02 -8.75 8.19
N LYS A 74 15.39 -8.08 9.29
CA LYS A 74 14.53 -7.97 10.49
C LYS A 74 13.32 -7.07 10.27
N THR A 75 13.48 -5.99 9.49
CA THR A 75 12.41 -5.06 9.15
C THR A 75 12.43 -4.80 7.65
N THR A 76 11.24 -4.68 7.06
CA THR A 76 11.07 -4.23 5.67
C THR A 76 10.06 -3.10 5.70
N TYR A 77 10.41 -1.96 5.11
CA TYR A 77 9.54 -0.78 5.09
C TYR A 77 8.21 -1.11 4.41
N GLY A 78 7.10 -0.63 4.96
CA GLY A 78 5.76 -0.87 4.41
C GLY A 78 5.06 -2.13 4.95
N MET A 79 5.77 -3.00 5.68
CA MET A 79 5.19 -4.23 6.21
C MET A 79 4.37 -3.98 7.48
N ALA A 80 3.26 -4.70 7.62
CA ALA A 80 2.59 -4.81 8.90
C ALA A 80 3.53 -5.41 9.96
N LYS A 81 3.42 -4.92 11.20
CA LYS A 81 4.26 -5.36 12.32
C LYS A 81 3.79 -6.68 12.94
N GLY A 82 2.57 -7.11 12.63
CA GLY A 82 1.97 -8.35 13.12
C GLY A 82 1.14 -9.04 12.05
N LYS A 83 1.01 -10.37 12.17
CA LYS A 83 0.25 -11.20 11.25
C LYS A 83 -1.22 -10.77 11.22
N GLY A 84 -1.72 -10.39 10.04
CA GLY A 84 -3.10 -9.94 9.84
C GLY A 84 -3.42 -8.54 10.39
N GLN A 85 -2.43 -7.75 10.80
CA GLN A 85 -2.63 -6.35 11.17
C GLN A 85 -2.56 -5.43 9.95
N ALA A 86 -3.29 -4.32 10.02
CA ALA A 86 -3.13 -3.25 9.03
C ALA A 86 -1.72 -2.66 9.13
N TYR A 87 -1.16 -2.26 7.99
CA TYR A 87 0.07 -1.48 7.98
C TYR A 87 -0.15 -0.15 8.69
N GLU A 88 0.58 0.06 9.78
CA GLU A 88 0.57 1.31 10.55
C GLU A 88 1.95 1.98 10.43
N PRO A 89 2.06 3.10 9.67
CA PRO A 89 3.31 3.80 9.49
C PRO A 89 3.74 4.60 10.73
N ALA A 90 2.81 4.94 11.65
CA ALA A 90 3.14 5.70 12.85
C ALA A 90 3.66 4.76 13.96
N THR A 91 4.98 4.61 14.04
CA THR A 91 5.61 3.88 15.15
C THR A 91 5.50 4.68 16.44
N LYS A 92 4.94 4.09 17.49
CA LYS A 92 4.94 4.67 18.84
C LYS A 92 6.37 4.67 19.39
N GLY A 93 6.93 5.85 19.64
CA GLY A 93 8.28 6.02 20.17
C GLY A 93 8.69 7.49 20.27
N LEU A 94 9.72 7.78 21.07
CA LEU A 94 10.34 9.12 21.17
C LEU A 94 11.17 9.47 19.93
N TRP A 95 11.66 8.44 19.22
CA TRP A 95 12.55 8.58 18.08
C TRP A 95 11.98 7.85 16.85
N PRO A 96 12.23 8.36 15.63
CA PRO A 96 11.87 7.65 14.41
C PRO A 96 12.52 6.27 14.36
N GLU A 97 11.76 5.28 13.89
CA GLU A 97 12.29 3.93 13.66
C GLU A 97 13.27 3.96 12.47
N GLU A 98 14.51 3.53 12.71
CA GLU A 98 15.48 3.36 11.63
C GLU A 98 15.16 2.08 10.84
N GLN A 99 15.00 2.25 9.53
CA GLN A 99 14.75 1.14 8.62
C GLN A 99 16.05 0.76 7.92
N LEU A 100 16.44 -0.50 8.08
CA LEU A 100 17.59 -1.07 7.38
C LEU A 100 17.23 -1.25 5.90
N TRP A 101 18.11 -0.76 5.01
CA TRP A 101 17.94 -0.91 3.58
C TRP A 101 19.25 -1.35 2.92
N SER A 102 19.16 -2.20 1.90
CA SER A 102 20.34 -2.70 1.17
C SER A 102 19.99 -3.03 -0.27
N ARG A 103 20.75 -2.44 -1.22
CA ARG A 103 20.62 -2.75 -2.66
C ARG A 103 20.99 -4.20 -2.98
N ARG A 104 21.91 -4.82 -2.22
CA ARG A 104 22.27 -6.23 -2.44
C ARG A 104 21.12 -7.15 -2.05
N SER A 105 20.50 -6.89 -0.90
CA SER A 105 19.43 -7.73 -0.38
C SER A 105 18.20 -7.77 -1.30
N ILE A 106 17.88 -6.67 -1.98
CA ILE A 106 16.74 -6.62 -2.93
C ILE A 106 17.06 -7.29 -4.28
N LEU A 107 18.33 -7.33 -4.68
CA LEU A 107 18.78 -7.96 -5.94
C LEU A 107 18.98 -9.48 -5.80
N ILE A 108 19.17 -10.00 -4.59
CA ILE A 108 19.37 -11.43 -4.32
C ILE A 108 18.06 -12.22 -4.42
N LEU A 109 16.89 -11.57 -4.35
CA LEU A 109 15.61 -12.22 -4.60
C LEU A 109 15.54 -12.68 -6.06
N PRO A 110 15.66 -14.00 -6.34
CA PRO A 110 15.62 -14.47 -7.71
C PRO A 110 14.19 -14.31 -8.25
N ARG A 111 14.05 -14.01 -9.54
CA ARG A 111 12.73 -13.95 -10.22
C ARG A 111 11.90 -15.24 -10.05
N SER A 112 12.53 -16.33 -9.64
CA SER A 112 11.88 -17.62 -9.32
C SER A 112 11.11 -17.61 -8.00
N CYS A 113 11.44 -16.73 -7.05
CA CYS A 113 10.71 -16.58 -5.78
C CYS A 113 9.47 -15.68 -5.92
N LEU A 114 9.30 -15.00 -7.05
CA LEU A 114 8.07 -14.27 -7.37
C LEU A 114 6.99 -15.27 -7.80
N PRO A 115 5.77 -15.18 -7.23
CA PRO A 115 4.66 -16.00 -7.70
C PRO A 115 4.43 -15.75 -9.21
N PRO A 116 3.89 -16.73 -9.96
CA PRO A 116 3.75 -16.62 -11.41
C PRO A 116 3.06 -15.32 -11.87
N CYS A 117 2.08 -14.84 -11.08
CA CYS A 117 1.35 -13.60 -11.31
C CYS A 117 2.19 -12.31 -11.14
N ALA A 118 3.34 -12.38 -10.48
CA ALA A 118 4.19 -11.23 -10.19
C ALA A 118 5.38 -11.09 -11.13
N LYS A 119 5.54 -11.97 -12.11
CA LYS A 119 6.65 -11.96 -13.06
C LYS A 119 6.51 -10.89 -14.14
N ASP A 120 5.28 -10.47 -14.46
CA ASP A 120 4.99 -9.55 -15.57
C ASP A 120 4.77 -8.09 -15.13
N LEU A 121 4.67 -7.81 -13.83
CA LEU A 121 4.24 -6.51 -13.28
C LEU A 121 5.19 -5.98 -12.18
N VAL A 122 6.48 -6.31 -12.28
CA VAL A 122 7.48 -5.78 -11.33
C VAL A 122 7.74 -4.31 -11.65
N SER A 123 7.07 -3.40 -10.95
CA SER A 123 7.61 -2.06 -10.73
C SER A 123 8.78 -2.22 -9.76
N THR A 124 10.00 -2.30 -10.29
CA THR A 124 11.23 -2.19 -9.50
C THR A 124 11.38 -0.74 -9.01
N SER A 125 10.52 -0.32 -8.10
CA SER A 125 10.85 0.80 -7.22
C SER A 125 11.68 0.22 -6.08
N THR A 126 12.83 0.83 -5.80
CA THR A 126 13.91 0.41 -4.90
C THR A 126 13.51 0.10 -3.44
N PHE A 127 12.22 0.12 -3.13
CA PHE A 127 11.67 0.06 -1.78
C PHE A 127 10.62 -1.04 -1.57
N CYS A 128 10.09 -1.67 -2.61
CA CYS A 128 8.98 -2.61 -2.48
C CYS A 128 8.86 -3.46 -3.75
N MET A 129 8.75 -4.78 -3.63
CA MET A 129 8.22 -5.61 -4.72
C MET A 129 6.71 -5.37 -4.81
N THR A 130 6.31 -4.19 -5.30
CA THR A 130 4.92 -3.91 -5.63
C THR A 130 4.57 -4.63 -6.92
N CYS A 131 3.88 -5.75 -6.78
CA CYS A 131 3.11 -6.30 -7.89
C CYS A 131 1.70 -5.74 -7.79
N THR A 132 1.27 -4.95 -8.78
CA THR A 132 -0.14 -4.59 -8.96
C THR A 132 -0.68 -5.57 -9.98
N ILE A 133 -1.40 -6.59 -9.53
CA ILE A 133 -2.12 -7.49 -10.45
C ILE A 133 -3.40 -6.75 -10.85
N ALA A 134 -3.54 -6.44 -12.13
CA ALA A 134 -4.75 -5.89 -12.75
C ALA A 134 -5.51 -6.99 -13.50
#